data_AF-A0A7S2PT60-F1
#
_entry.id   AF-A0A7S2PT60-F1
#
_cell.length_a   1.000
_cell.length_b   1.000
_cell.length_c   1.000
_cell.angle_alpha   90.00
_cell.angle_beta   90.00
_cell.angle_gamma   90.00
#
_symmetry.space_group_name_H-M   'P 1'
#
loop_
_entity.id
_entity.type
_entity.pdbx_description
1 polymer ?
#
loop_
_entity_poly.entity_id
_entity_poly.type
_entity_poly.pdbx_seq_one_letter_code
_entity_poly.pdbx_strand_id
1 'polypeptide(L)'
;MAVAANVSQLENLCCHELSPSRKRLLRKFSPHRYPQRWLFINAIVLIWSIILLSNIVGTRNDNNENDERTTVELEYLVYNFGTSAIWALEVGLNIFDYTDTKEEGVEHSLLEQPAHSITDASETIPLWIEFSLAVYFVIDSAAVVFHLTRKEVHHLANGMLLDVVINMLAYFYLVYRQFVDWRKSNLMALSQNEHTDAEAECKGVFISYINYDGQVKRSESDEYVVITNDSNSSIDISGYSVLDINHHGTPDETEGNKFTFPYATVLTPGESVRIYTNEIHAESGGYSFRSKKAIWNNNGGKGVLKDRVGKEISKFVYP
;
A
#
# COMPACT_ATOMS: atom_id res chain seq x y z
N MET A 1 -19.04 -23.91 -14.15
CA MET A 1 -18.10 -22.87 -14.62
C MET A 1 -18.89 -21.61 -15.06
N ALA A 2 -19.66 -21.01 -14.14
CA ALA A 2 -20.56 -19.88 -14.44
C ALA A 2 -20.84 -18.97 -13.22
N VAL A 3 -19.88 -18.86 -12.28
CA VAL A 3 -20.03 -18.01 -11.07
C VAL A 3 -19.05 -16.83 -11.06
N ALA A 4 -17.97 -16.88 -11.85
CA ALA A 4 -16.98 -15.80 -11.93
C ALA A 4 -17.44 -14.57 -12.74
N ALA A 5 -18.51 -14.68 -13.54
CA ALA A 5 -18.97 -13.61 -14.41
C ALA A 5 -19.80 -12.51 -13.71
N ASN A 6 -20.29 -12.76 -12.49
CA ASN A 6 -21.13 -11.80 -11.77
C ASN A 6 -20.34 -10.86 -10.83
N VAL A 7 -19.13 -11.24 -10.41
CA VAL A 7 -18.30 -10.41 -9.52
C VAL A 7 -17.77 -9.18 -10.27
N SER A 8 -17.36 -9.35 -11.54
CA SER A 8 -16.88 -8.25 -12.38
C SER A 8 -17.96 -7.25 -12.81
N GLN A 9 -19.22 -7.68 -12.86
CA GLN A 9 -20.35 -6.77 -13.10
C GLN A 9 -20.75 -5.99 -11.84
N LEU A 10 -20.61 -6.57 -10.65
CA LEU A 10 -20.79 -5.88 -9.37
C LEU A 10 -19.68 -4.86 -9.09
N GLU A 11 -18.43 -5.17 -9.44
CA GLU A 11 -17.31 -4.21 -9.36
C GLU A 11 -17.51 -3.00 -10.29
N ASN A 12 -18.05 -3.21 -11.49
CA ASN A 12 -18.34 -2.11 -12.42
C ASN A 12 -19.50 -1.20 -11.99
N LEU A 13 -20.45 -1.71 -11.19
CA LEU A 13 -21.55 -0.90 -10.65
C LEU A 13 -21.13 -0.07 -9.42
N CYS A 14 -20.12 -0.50 -8.66
CA CYS A 14 -19.57 0.26 -7.53
C CYS A 14 -18.48 1.28 -7.94
N CYS A 15 -17.90 1.15 -9.14
CA CYS A 15 -16.83 2.01 -9.65
C CYS A 15 -17.31 3.19 -10.49
N HIS A 16 -18.48 3.78 -10.18
CA HIS A 16 -18.81 5.10 -10.72
C HIS A 16 -17.81 6.10 -10.10
N GLU A 17 -16.77 6.46 -10.86
CA GLU A 17 -15.67 7.30 -10.39
C GLU A 17 -16.22 8.55 -9.69
N LEU A 18 -16.12 8.55 -8.36
CA LEU A 18 -16.42 9.72 -7.55
C LEU A 18 -15.58 10.89 -8.07
N SER A 19 -16.25 11.99 -8.42
CA SER A 19 -15.54 13.15 -8.93
C SER A 19 -14.43 13.57 -7.96
N PRO A 20 -13.28 14.08 -8.46
CA PRO A 20 -12.14 14.46 -7.62
C PRO A 20 -12.52 15.37 -6.45
N SER A 21 -13.56 16.18 -6.60
CA SER A 21 -14.12 17.07 -5.58
C SER A 21 -14.74 16.30 -4.41
N ARG A 22 -15.46 15.20 -4.66
CA ARG A 22 -16.06 14.35 -3.61
C ARG A 22 -14.98 13.56 -2.86
N LYS A 23 -13.98 13.03 -3.56
CA LYS A 23 -12.80 12.38 -2.95
C LYS A 23 -12.02 13.34 -2.04
N ARG A 24 -11.85 14.61 -2.46
CA ARG A 24 -11.24 15.66 -1.62
C ARG A 24 -12.05 15.98 -0.38
N LEU A 25 -13.38 15.99 -0.48
CA LEU A 25 -14.25 16.24 0.68
C LEU A 25 -14.17 15.09 1.69
N LEU A 26 -14.27 13.84 1.26
CA LEU A 26 -14.16 12.67 2.16
C LEU A 26 -12.81 12.63 2.87
N ARG A 27 -11.72 12.90 2.14
CA ARG A 27 -10.38 13.01 2.74
C ARG A 27 -10.24 14.16 3.74
N LYS A 28 -11.10 15.19 3.70
CA LYS A 28 -11.12 16.27 4.69
C LYS A 28 -11.83 15.88 6.00
N PHE A 29 -12.69 14.87 5.96
CA PHE A 29 -13.46 14.43 7.13
C PHE A 29 -12.97 13.10 7.73
N SER A 30 -12.03 12.42 7.07
CA SER A 30 -11.46 11.17 7.57
C SER A 30 -10.77 11.33 8.94
N PRO A 31 -11.06 10.43 9.91
CA PRO A 31 -10.42 10.42 11.23
C PRO A 31 -8.90 10.37 11.19
N HIS A 32 -8.36 9.65 10.20
CA HIS A 32 -6.93 9.43 10.08
C HIS A 32 -6.13 10.72 9.78
N ARG A 33 -6.74 11.70 9.11
CA ARG A 33 -6.04 12.94 8.71
C ARG A 33 -6.23 14.10 9.69
N TYR A 34 -7.30 14.06 10.49
CA TYR A 34 -7.61 15.09 11.48
C TYR A 34 -8.04 14.46 12.80
N PRO A 35 -7.16 13.66 13.43
CA PRO A 35 -7.52 12.90 14.63
C PRO A 35 -7.95 13.81 15.79
N GLN A 36 -7.40 15.03 15.87
CA GLN A 36 -7.78 16.05 16.85
C GLN A 36 -9.26 16.46 16.77
N ARG A 37 -9.84 16.55 15.57
CA ARG A 37 -11.26 16.94 15.40
C ARG A 37 -12.19 15.83 15.88
N TRP A 38 -11.82 14.58 15.59
CA TRP A 38 -12.56 13.41 16.03
C TRP A 38 -12.45 13.18 17.52
N LEU A 39 -11.27 13.43 18.11
CA LEU A 39 -11.09 13.44 19.57
C LEU A 39 -12.03 14.45 20.22
N PHE A 40 -12.13 15.66 19.67
CA PHE A 40 -13.01 16.70 20.20
C PHE A 40 -14.49 16.30 20.15
N ILE A 41 -14.95 15.72 19.03
CA ILE A 41 -16.32 15.22 18.90
C ILE A 41 -16.59 14.10 19.91
N ASN A 42 -15.71 13.11 20.01
CA ASN A 42 -15.85 12.00 20.95
C ASN A 42 -15.80 12.48 22.42
N ALA A 43 -14.97 13.48 22.72
CA ALA A 43 -14.91 14.09 24.04
C ALA A 43 -16.23 14.79 24.43
N ILE A 44 -16.87 15.49 23.49
CA ILE A 44 -18.20 16.10 23.73
C ILE A 44 -19.25 15.02 24.02
N VAL A 45 -19.27 13.94 23.22
CA VAL A 45 -20.21 12.82 23.42
C VAL A 45 -19.98 12.14 24.77
N LEU A 46 -18.72 11.95 25.17
CA LEU A 46 -18.35 11.37 26.46
C LEU A 46 -18.80 12.25 27.64
N ILE A 47 -18.51 13.56 27.58
CA ILE A 47 -18.94 14.53 28.61
C ILE A 47 -20.46 14.53 28.75
N TRP A 48 -21.18 14.52 27.63
CA TRP A 48 -22.63 14.49 27.63
C TRP A 48 -23.19 13.18 28.23
N SER A 49 -22.57 12.05 27.90
CA SER A 49 -22.92 10.74 28.46
C SER A 49 -22.71 10.70 29.99
N ILE A 50 -21.64 11.31 30.49
CA ILE A 50 -21.37 11.43 31.93
C ILE A 50 -22.45 12.27 32.63
N ILE A 51 -22.90 13.37 32.02
CA ILE A 51 -23.97 14.22 32.57
C ILE A 51 -25.27 13.42 32.68
N LEU A 52 -25.66 12.69 31.63
CA LEU A 52 -26.85 11.86 31.64
C LEU A 52 -26.76 10.74 32.69
N LEU A 53 -25.59 10.10 32.82
CA LEU A 53 -25.36 9.06 33.83
C LEU A 53 -25.55 9.62 35.25
N SER A 54 -24.97 10.79 35.49
CA SER A 54 -25.06 11.48 36.78
C SER A 54 -26.50 11.81 37.14
N ASN A 55 -27.30 12.26 36.16
CA ASN A 55 -28.73 12.54 36.35
C ASN A 55 -29.53 11.28 36.68
N ILE A 56 -29.30 10.16 35.97
CA ILE A 56 -29.99 8.88 36.21
C ILE A 56 -29.62 8.30 37.59
N VAL A 57 -28.34 8.34 37.95
CA VAL A 57 -27.89 7.88 39.28
C VAL A 57 -28.49 8.75 40.39
N GLY A 58 -28.58 10.06 40.17
CA GLY A 58 -29.23 10.99 41.09
C GLY A 58 -30.72 10.69 41.30
N THR A 59 -31.48 10.48 40.23
CA THR A 59 -32.92 10.16 40.32
C THR A 59 -33.19 8.78 40.92
N ARG A 60 -32.30 7.80 40.71
CA ARG A 60 -32.40 6.47 41.34
C ARG A 60 -32.31 6.53 42.85
N ASN A 61 -31.54 7.47 43.39
CA ASN A 61 -31.38 7.62 44.85
C ASN A 61 -32.64 8.20 45.52
N ASP A 62 -33.51 8.88 44.78
CA ASP A 62 -34.67 9.60 45.32
C ASP A 62 -36.01 8.82 45.21
N ASN A 63 -36.14 7.77 44.39
CA ASN A 63 -37.40 7.05 44.21
C ASN A 63 -37.24 5.52 44.16
N ASN A 64 -37.85 4.81 45.12
CA ASN A 64 -37.68 3.37 45.32
C ASN A 64 -38.70 2.47 44.58
N GLU A 65 -39.53 3.03 43.69
CA GLU A 65 -40.73 2.33 43.16
C GLU A 65 -40.77 2.08 41.64
N ASN A 66 -39.76 2.50 40.85
CA ASN A 66 -39.73 2.30 39.38
C ASN A 66 -38.43 1.61 38.90
N ASP A 67 -38.12 0.45 39.48
CA ASP A 67 -36.81 -0.23 39.38
C ASP A 67 -36.55 -0.89 38.00
N GLU A 68 -37.59 -1.36 37.30
CA GLU A 68 -37.40 -2.03 35.99
C GLU A 68 -37.04 -1.05 34.86
N ARG A 69 -37.68 0.13 34.82
CA ARG A 69 -37.43 1.12 33.76
C ARG A 69 -36.05 1.76 33.88
N THR A 70 -35.62 2.05 35.10
CA THR A 70 -34.30 2.63 35.37
C THR A 70 -33.17 1.65 35.07
N THR A 71 -33.40 0.34 35.18
CA THR A 71 -32.39 -0.68 34.87
C THR A 71 -32.07 -0.74 33.37
N VAL A 72 -33.09 -0.75 32.50
CA VAL A 72 -32.89 -0.78 31.04
C VAL A 72 -32.24 0.52 30.53
N GLU A 73 -32.67 1.67 31.06
CA GLU A 73 -32.07 2.97 30.73
C GLU A 73 -30.60 3.05 31.17
N LEU A 74 -30.26 2.48 32.33
CA LEU A 74 -28.88 2.41 32.83
C LEU A 74 -27.99 1.48 32.00
N GLU A 75 -28.48 0.30 31.62
CA GLU A 75 -27.73 -0.64 30.77
C GLU A 75 -27.37 -0.02 29.42
N TYR A 76 -28.32 0.66 28.79
CA TYR A 76 -28.10 1.37 27.53
C TYR A 76 -27.07 2.50 27.68
N LEU A 77 -27.16 3.25 28.78
CA LEU A 77 -26.24 4.36 28.99
C LEU A 77 -24.82 3.91 29.33
N VAL A 78 -24.67 2.82 30.08
CA VAL A 78 -23.38 2.17 30.35
C VAL A 78 -22.76 1.66 29.04
N TYR A 79 -23.57 1.09 28.15
CA TYR A 79 -23.12 0.67 26.83
C TYR A 79 -22.63 1.84 25.97
N ASN A 80 -23.40 2.92 25.86
CA ASN A 80 -22.99 4.11 25.09
C ASN A 80 -21.76 4.80 25.69
N PHE A 81 -21.66 4.85 27.02
CA PHE A 81 -20.48 5.35 27.72
C PHE A 81 -19.24 4.50 27.41
N GLY A 82 -19.35 3.17 27.54
CA GLY A 82 -18.26 2.24 27.25
C GLY A 82 -17.78 2.33 25.81
N THR A 83 -18.71 2.35 24.86
CA THR A 83 -18.43 2.49 23.42
C THR A 83 -17.69 3.79 23.11
N SER A 84 -18.17 4.91 23.67
CA SER A 84 -17.55 6.23 23.51
C SER A 84 -16.17 6.31 24.16
N ALA A 85 -15.97 5.68 25.31
CA ALA A 85 -14.69 5.65 26.01
C ALA A 85 -13.62 4.86 25.23
N ILE A 86 -13.99 3.71 24.65
CA ILE A 86 -13.10 2.91 23.80
C ILE A 86 -12.67 3.72 22.57
N TRP A 87 -13.61 4.39 21.90
CA TRP A 87 -13.30 5.26 20.77
C TRP A 87 -12.42 6.46 21.14
N ALA A 88 -12.66 7.09 22.28
CA ALA A 88 -11.81 8.17 22.76
C ALA A 88 -10.37 7.68 23.05
N LEU A 89 -10.23 6.48 23.62
CA LEU A 89 -8.94 5.85 23.88
C LEU A 89 -8.21 5.53 22.56
N GLU A 90 -8.88 4.91 21.59
CA GLU A 90 -8.30 4.58 20.28
C GLU A 90 -7.82 5.84 19.55
N VAL A 91 -8.64 6.89 19.51
CA VAL A 91 -8.24 8.17 18.91
C VAL A 91 -7.07 8.80 19.69
N GLY A 92 -7.06 8.69 21.01
CA GLY A 92 -5.96 9.15 21.86
C GLY A 92 -4.63 8.43 21.54
N LEU A 93 -4.67 7.11 21.41
CA LEU A 93 -3.50 6.29 21.04
C LEU A 93 -2.99 6.65 19.64
N ASN A 94 -3.89 6.85 18.67
CA ASN A 94 -3.52 7.28 17.32
C ASN A 94 -2.88 8.68 17.29
N ILE A 95 -3.29 9.59 18.18
CA ILE A 95 -2.67 10.92 18.30
C ILE A 95 -1.28 10.80 18.94
N PHE A 96 -1.13 9.93 19.94
CA PHE A 96 0.14 9.70 20.59
C PHE A 96 1.17 9.15 19.60
N ASP A 97 0.81 8.13 18.82
CA ASP A 97 1.63 7.55 17.75
C ASP A 97 2.02 8.59 16.68
N TYR A 98 1.06 9.44 16.27
CA TYR A 98 1.32 10.57 15.37
C TYR A 98 2.27 11.63 15.96
N THR A 99 2.27 11.82 17.28
CA THR A 99 3.12 12.80 17.94
C THR A 99 4.54 12.28 18.11
N ASP A 100 4.67 10.99 18.46
CA ASP A 100 5.96 10.30 18.63
C ASP A 100 6.74 10.26 17.31
N THR A 101 6.07 9.87 16.22
CA THR A 101 6.63 9.89 14.85
C THR A 101 7.06 11.28 14.37
N LYS A 102 6.50 12.36 14.94
CA LYS A 102 6.87 13.74 14.60
C LYS A 102 8.10 14.22 15.39
N GLU A 103 8.34 13.70 16.60
CA GLU A 103 9.49 14.07 17.43
C GLU A 103 10.80 13.41 16.97
N GLU A 104 10.74 12.27 16.29
CA GLU A 104 11.94 11.59 15.74
C GLU A 104 12.66 12.35 14.61
N GLY A 105 12.17 13.52 14.18
CA GLY A 105 12.89 14.40 13.26
C GLY A 105 13.12 13.82 11.86
N VAL A 106 12.49 12.69 11.55
CA VAL A 106 12.49 12.12 10.20
C VAL A 106 11.48 12.93 9.38
N GLU A 107 11.98 13.95 8.68
CA GLU A 107 11.23 14.73 7.69
C GLU A 107 10.74 13.90 6.48
N HIS A 108 10.59 12.58 6.60
CA HIS A 108 9.69 11.83 5.73
C HIS A 108 8.27 12.03 6.24
N SER A 109 7.78 13.25 6.03
CA SER A 109 6.37 13.55 6.10
C SER A 109 5.62 12.46 5.34
N LEU A 110 4.90 11.58 6.06
CA LEU A 110 3.93 10.64 5.48
C LEU A 110 2.84 11.37 4.66
N LEU A 111 2.79 12.71 4.75
CA LEU A 111 1.96 13.60 3.95
C LEU A 111 2.66 14.13 2.68
N GLU A 112 3.96 13.90 2.50
CA GLU A 112 4.76 14.10 1.27
C GLU A 112 5.26 12.76 0.70
N GLN A 113 4.49 11.68 0.82
CA GLN A 113 4.58 10.69 -0.25
C GLN A 113 4.20 11.44 -1.55
N PRO A 114 5.13 11.58 -2.51
CA PRO A 114 4.80 12.16 -3.79
C PRO A 114 3.61 11.37 -4.32
N ALA A 115 2.68 12.07 -4.97
CA ALA A 115 1.47 11.50 -5.53
C ALA A 115 1.79 10.40 -6.56
N HIS A 116 2.24 9.23 -6.09
CA HIS A 116 2.13 8.00 -6.83
C HIS A 116 0.63 7.82 -7.00
N SER A 117 0.24 7.76 -8.25
CA SER A 117 -1.12 7.65 -8.73
C SER A 117 -1.76 6.35 -8.23
N ILE A 118 -2.12 6.31 -6.96
CA ILE A 118 -3.00 5.29 -6.39
C ILE A 118 -4.40 5.78 -6.72
N THR A 119 -4.79 5.56 -7.98
CA THR A 119 -6.17 5.59 -8.47
C THR A 119 -6.93 4.34 -8.01
N ASP A 120 -6.61 3.83 -6.83
CA ASP A 120 -7.15 2.57 -6.38
C ASP A 120 -8.51 2.85 -5.74
N ALA A 121 -9.56 2.49 -6.48
CA ALA A 121 -10.95 2.58 -6.02
C ALA A 121 -11.15 1.85 -4.67
N SER A 122 -10.25 0.92 -4.33
CA SER A 122 -10.18 0.13 -3.11
C SER A 122 -10.14 0.95 -1.82
N GLU A 123 -9.54 2.15 -1.80
CA GLU A 123 -9.47 2.99 -0.59
C GLU A 123 -10.72 3.84 -0.37
N THR A 124 -11.53 4.06 -1.41
CA THR A 124 -12.69 4.96 -1.31
C THR A 124 -13.86 4.34 -0.56
N ILE A 125 -14.01 3.01 -0.66
CA ILE A 125 -15.09 2.27 0.00
C ILE A 125 -14.92 2.30 1.53
N PRO A 126 -13.73 2.01 2.10
CA PRO A 126 -13.50 2.11 3.54
C PRO A 126 -13.82 3.48 4.15
N LEU A 127 -13.45 4.56 3.46
CA LEU A 127 -13.69 5.92 3.91
C LEU A 127 -15.18 6.27 3.97
N TRP A 128 -15.97 5.75 3.03
CA TRP A 128 -17.43 5.92 3.06
C TRP A 128 -18.07 5.12 4.18
N ILE A 129 -17.62 3.88 4.41
CA ILE A 129 -18.12 3.05 5.52
C ILE A 129 -17.87 3.76 6.86
N GLU A 130 -16.66 4.27 7.09
CA GLU A 130 -16.33 5.01 8.31
C GLU A 130 -17.16 6.28 8.49
N PHE A 131 -17.31 7.08 7.42
CA PHE A 131 -18.12 8.29 7.47
C PHE A 131 -19.60 7.98 7.75
N SER A 132 -20.16 6.97 7.07
CA SER A 132 -21.55 6.54 7.25
C SER A 132 -21.79 6.01 8.66
N LEU A 133 -20.87 5.20 9.21
CA LEU A 133 -20.94 4.73 10.59
C LEU A 133 -20.93 5.89 11.57
N ALA A 134 -20.02 6.85 11.40
CA ALA A 134 -19.95 7.96 12.32
C ALA A 134 -21.16 8.91 12.25
N VAL A 135 -21.72 9.14 11.05
CA VAL A 135 -22.99 9.86 10.91
C VAL A 135 -24.13 9.11 11.58
N TYR A 136 -24.17 7.78 11.44
CA TYR A 136 -25.15 6.93 12.13
C TYR A 136 -25.09 7.11 13.64
N PHE A 137 -23.90 6.99 14.24
CA PHE A 137 -23.70 7.16 15.67
C PHE A 137 -24.14 8.54 16.19
N VAL A 138 -23.89 9.60 15.43
CA VAL A 138 -24.33 10.96 15.78
C VAL A 138 -25.85 11.07 15.75
N ILE A 139 -26.49 10.50 14.72
CA ILE A 139 -27.95 10.50 14.58
C ILE A 139 -28.60 9.67 15.69
N ASP A 140 -28.05 8.49 15.99
CA ASP A 140 -28.53 7.60 17.05
C ASP A 140 -28.41 8.27 18.44
N SER A 141 -27.24 8.83 18.74
CA SER A 141 -27.02 9.59 19.98
C SER A 141 -27.99 10.77 20.10
N ALA A 142 -28.25 11.49 19.01
CA ALA A 142 -29.22 12.58 18.98
C ALA A 142 -30.66 12.07 19.17
N ALA A 143 -31.02 10.96 18.51
CA ALA A 143 -32.35 10.37 18.60
C ALA A 143 -32.66 9.94 20.04
N VAL A 144 -31.70 9.31 20.74
CA VAL A 144 -31.82 8.99 22.17
C VAL A 144 -32.07 10.24 23.00
N VAL A 145 -31.27 11.30 22.78
CA VAL A 145 -31.42 12.56 23.51
C VAL A 145 -32.81 13.18 23.29
N PHE A 146 -33.32 13.16 22.06
CA PHE A 146 -34.64 13.70 21.73
C PHE A 146 -35.80 12.78 22.16
N HIS A 147 -35.59 11.46 22.20
CA HIS A 147 -36.61 10.49 22.64
C HIS A 147 -36.71 10.39 24.16
N LEU A 148 -35.63 10.60 24.90
CA LEU A 148 -35.69 10.76 26.36
C LEU A 148 -36.57 11.96 26.76
N THR A 149 -36.79 12.91 25.84
CA THR A 149 -37.71 14.03 25.99
C THR A 149 -39.19 13.67 25.73
N ARG A 150 -39.50 12.48 25.17
CA ARG A 150 -40.87 12.02 24.86
C ARG A 150 -41.21 10.70 25.54
N LYS A 151 -42.28 10.72 26.34
CA LYS A 151 -42.68 9.76 27.37
C LYS A 151 -43.16 8.35 26.92
N GLU A 152 -42.74 7.81 25.79
CA GLU A 152 -43.23 6.50 25.28
C GLU A 152 -42.08 5.52 25.00
N VAL A 153 -41.82 4.60 25.94
CA VAL A 153 -40.63 3.72 25.96
C VAL A 153 -40.91 2.26 25.62
N HIS A 154 -42.16 1.78 25.60
CA HIS A 154 -42.41 0.33 25.58
C HIS A 154 -42.39 -0.36 24.20
N HIS A 155 -42.36 0.36 23.07
CA HIS A 155 -42.33 -0.27 21.74
C HIS A 155 -40.91 -0.32 21.11
N LEU A 156 -39.88 0.19 21.82
CA LEU A 156 -38.54 0.45 21.28
C LEU A 156 -37.48 -0.63 21.55
N ALA A 157 -37.80 -1.70 22.28
CA ALA A 157 -36.82 -2.76 22.58
C ALA A 157 -36.25 -3.47 21.33
N ASN A 158 -37.00 -3.52 20.23
CA ASN A 158 -36.51 -4.05 18.96
C ASN A 158 -35.54 -3.11 18.21
N GLY A 159 -35.58 -1.80 18.49
CA GLY A 159 -34.60 -0.85 17.96
C GLY A 159 -33.23 -1.04 18.61
N MET A 160 -33.21 -1.28 19.92
CA MET A 160 -31.98 -1.44 20.70
C MET A 160 -31.10 -2.62 20.25
N LEU A 161 -31.70 -3.72 19.81
CA LEU A 161 -30.94 -4.87 19.27
C LEU A 161 -30.24 -4.50 17.96
N LEU A 162 -30.89 -3.69 17.11
CA LEU A 162 -30.35 -3.28 15.82
C LEU A 162 -29.11 -2.39 16.00
N ASP A 163 -29.14 -1.46 16.97
CA ASP A 163 -28.00 -0.59 17.29
C ASP A 163 -26.79 -1.38 17.80
N VAL A 164 -27.02 -2.37 18.66
CA VAL A 164 -25.96 -3.27 19.13
C VAL A 164 -25.35 -4.07 17.98
N VAL A 165 -26.18 -4.60 17.06
CA VAL A 165 -25.68 -5.33 15.88
C VAL A 165 -24.91 -4.42 14.94
N ILE A 166 -25.38 -3.19 14.68
CA ILE A 166 -24.68 -2.22 13.83
C ILE A 166 -23.33 -1.85 14.46
N ASN A 167 -23.27 -1.64 15.77
CA ASN A 167 -22.02 -1.36 16.48
C ASN A 167 -21.07 -2.55 16.43
N MET A 168 -21.54 -3.78 16.64
CA MET A 168 -20.69 -4.96 16.51
C MET A 168 -20.12 -5.11 15.09
N LEU A 169 -20.93 -4.86 14.06
CA LEU A 169 -20.47 -4.92 12.67
C LEU A 169 -19.45 -3.81 12.37
N ALA A 170 -19.65 -2.61 12.91
CA ALA A 170 -18.70 -1.51 12.81
C ALA A 170 -17.34 -1.86 13.44
N TYR A 171 -17.35 -2.42 14.66
CA TYR A 171 -16.12 -2.86 15.34
C TYR A 171 -15.45 -4.01 14.61
N PHE A 172 -16.21 -5.00 14.16
CA PHE A 172 -15.66 -6.12 13.41
C PHE A 172 -14.98 -5.63 12.12
N TYR A 173 -15.59 -4.66 11.44
CA TYR A 173 -15.01 -4.02 10.27
C TYR A 173 -13.70 -3.28 10.57
N LEU A 174 -13.65 -2.49 11.65
CA LEU A 174 -12.43 -1.76 12.07
C LEU A 174 -11.30 -2.73 12.41
N VAL A 175 -11.58 -3.79 13.19
CA VAL A 175 -10.59 -4.82 13.54
C VAL A 175 -10.12 -5.57 12.30
N TYR A 176 -11.05 -5.95 11.41
CA TYR A 176 -10.70 -6.58 10.14
C TYR A 176 -9.78 -5.70 9.30
N ARG A 177 -10.07 -4.39 9.23
CA ARG A 177 -9.25 -3.42 8.51
C ARG A 177 -7.84 -3.32 9.09
N GLN A 178 -7.72 -3.12 10.41
CA GLN A 178 -6.40 -3.09 11.09
C GLN A 178 -5.61 -4.36 10.84
N PHE A 179 -6.27 -5.52 10.85
CA PHE A 179 -5.62 -6.80 10.56
C PHE A 179 -5.12 -6.90 9.11
N VAL A 180 -5.91 -6.42 8.14
CA VAL A 180 -5.50 -6.38 6.72
C VAL A 180 -4.31 -5.45 6.52
N ASP A 181 -4.33 -4.27 7.15
CA ASP A 181 -3.25 -3.29 7.03
C ASP A 181 -1.97 -3.82 7.70
N TRP A 182 -2.07 -4.41 8.90
CA TRP A 182 -0.95 -5.10 9.55
C TRP A 182 -0.34 -6.21 8.68
N ARG A 183 -1.19 -7.03 8.04
CA ARG A 183 -0.73 -8.09 7.14
C ARG A 183 0.00 -7.52 5.93
N LYS A 184 -0.48 -6.41 5.34
CA LYS A 184 0.20 -5.74 4.23
C LYS A 184 1.55 -5.20 4.66
N SER A 185 1.64 -4.54 5.80
CA SER A 185 2.91 -4.01 6.34
C SER A 185 3.92 -5.12 6.58
N ASN A 186 3.49 -6.25 7.17
CA ASN A 186 4.37 -7.42 7.33
C ASN A 186 4.80 -8.03 6.01
N LEU A 187 3.90 -8.10 5.01
CA LEU A 187 4.24 -8.60 3.69
C LEU A 187 5.27 -7.69 3.00
N MET A 188 5.13 -6.38 3.15
CA MET A 188 6.09 -5.39 2.65
C MET A 188 7.43 -5.49 3.37
N ALA A 189 7.44 -5.64 4.69
CA ALA A 189 8.66 -5.84 5.47
C ALA A 189 9.40 -7.12 5.08
N LEU A 190 8.67 -8.22 4.84
CA LEU A 190 9.24 -9.46 4.32
C LEU A 190 9.83 -9.27 2.92
N SER A 191 9.14 -8.54 2.03
CA SER A 191 9.64 -8.23 0.69
C SER A 191 10.87 -7.33 0.71
N GLN A 192 10.96 -6.39 1.67
CA GLN A 192 12.12 -5.51 1.82
C GLN A 192 13.34 -6.28 2.34
N ASN A 193 13.14 -7.19 3.30
CA ASN A 193 14.21 -8.07 3.79
C ASN A 193 14.77 -8.97 2.68
N GLU A 194 13.89 -9.57 1.87
CA GLU A 194 14.29 -10.35 0.69
C GLU A 194 15.06 -9.48 -0.35
N HIS A 195 14.71 -8.19 -0.46
CA HIS A 195 15.40 -7.27 -1.36
C HIS A 195 16.77 -6.85 -0.84
N THR A 196 16.96 -6.66 0.47
CA THR A 196 18.26 -6.36 1.08
C THR A 196 19.27 -7.51 0.93
N ASP A 197 18.82 -8.76 0.99
CA ASP A 197 19.69 -9.93 0.78
C ASP A 197 20.09 -10.07 -0.70
N ALA A 198 19.16 -9.78 -1.63
CA ALA A 198 19.44 -9.75 -3.07
C ALA A 198 20.34 -8.55 -3.50
N GLU A 199 20.25 -7.41 -2.79
CA GLU A 199 21.04 -6.22 -3.08
C GLU A 199 22.51 -6.34 -2.64
N ALA A 200 22.83 -7.29 -1.76
CA ALA A 200 24.21 -7.68 -1.45
C ALA A 200 24.82 -8.63 -2.51
N GLU A 201 24.01 -9.48 -3.15
CA GLU A 201 24.46 -10.45 -4.16
C GLU A 201 24.82 -9.79 -5.51
N CYS A 202 24.20 -8.66 -5.87
CA CYS A 202 24.44 -7.95 -7.14
C CYS A 202 25.55 -6.89 -7.12
N LYS A 203 26.18 -6.58 -5.98
CA LYS A 203 27.13 -5.45 -5.86
C LYS A 203 28.47 -5.60 -6.60
N GLY A 204 28.69 -6.71 -7.31
CA GLY A 204 29.92 -6.96 -8.07
C GLY A 204 29.76 -7.10 -9.58
N VAL A 205 28.53 -7.27 -10.11
CA VAL A 205 28.35 -7.55 -11.55
C VAL A 205 27.87 -6.30 -12.28
N PHE A 206 28.64 -5.87 -13.26
CA PHE A 206 28.36 -4.65 -14.02
C PHE A 206 28.78 -4.76 -15.49
N ILE A 207 28.32 -3.79 -16.28
CA ILE A 207 28.76 -3.61 -17.67
C ILE A 207 30.07 -2.83 -17.62
N SER A 208 31.17 -3.48 -17.97
CA SER A 208 32.50 -2.83 -17.94
C SER A 208 32.83 -2.11 -19.24
N TYR A 209 32.28 -2.55 -20.37
CA TYR A 209 32.56 -1.98 -21.69
C TYR A 209 31.50 -2.35 -22.74
N ILE A 210 31.31 -1.48 -23.73
CA ILE A 210 30.52 -1.76 -24.93
C ILE A 210 31.35 -1.36 -26.15
N ASN A 211 31.59 -2.32 -27.05
CA ASN A 211 32.13 -2.08 -28.39
C ASN A 211 30.96 -1.83 -29.34
N TYR A 212 30.67 -0.56 -29.61
CA TYR A 212 29.49 -0.15 -30.37
C TYR A 212 29.77 0.17 -31.84
N ASP A 213 31.02 0.47 -32.24
CA ASP A 213 31.39 0.81 -33.62
C ASP A 213 32.04 -0.40 -34.31
N GLY A 214 31.19 -1.33 -34.76
CA GLY A 214 31.61 -2.57 -35.42
C GLY A 214 32.31 -2.33 -36.75
N GLN A 215 33.31 -3.14 -37.07
CA GLN A 215 34.04 -3.08 -38.34
C GLN A 215 33.32 -3.85 -39.46
N VAL A 216 32.40 -4.76 -39.12
CA VAL A 216 31.64 -5.55 -40.10
C VAL A 216 30.52 -4.70 -40.70
N LYS A 217 30.76 -4.14 -41.89
CA LYS A 217 29.80 -3.27 -42.58
C LYS A 217 28.40 -3.88 -42.69
N ARG A 218 27.38 -3.07 -42.41
CA ARG A 218 25.92 -3.34 -42.47
C ARG A 218 25.33 -4.17 -41.34
N SER A 219 26.05 -5.14 -40.79
CA SER A 219 25.50 -6.01 -39.73
C SER A 219 26.17 -5.81 -38.37
N GLU A 220 27.36 -5.21 -38.35
CA GLU A 220 28.13 -4.87 -37.15
C GLU A 220 28.18 -6.03 -36.16
N SER A 221 28.38 -7.23 -36.73
CA SER A 221 28.26 -8.50 -36.02
C SER A 221 29.33 -8.70 -34.94
N ASP A 222 30.41 -7.93 -35.04
CA ASP A 222 31.56 -7.85 -34.16
C ASP A 222 31.40 -6.85 -33.01
N GLU A 223 30.28 -6.13 -32.93
CA GLU A 223 29.92 -5.38 -31.73
C GLU A 223 29.66 -6.33 -30.55
N TYR A 224 29.96 -5.88 -29.33
CA TYR A 224 29.70 -6.65 -28.12
C TYR A 224 29.60 -5.81 -26.87
N VAL A 225 28.93 -6.35 -25.85
CA VAL A 225 28.98 -5.85 -24.47
C VAL A 225 29.85 -6.77 -23.61
N VAL A 226 30.52 -6.20 -22.60
CA VAL A 226 31.32 -6.93 -21.61
C VAL A 226 30.64 -6.85 -20.24
N ILE A 227 30.36 -8.00 -19.66
CA ILE A 227 29.84 -8.14 -18.29
C ILE A 227 30.97 -8.67 -17.41
N THR A 228 31.25 -7.99 -16.31
CA THR A 228 32.36 -8.31 -15.41
C THR A 228 31.87 -8.50 -13.98
N ASN A 229 32.41 -9.50 -13.29
CA ASN A 229 32.28 -9.68 -11.86
C ASN A 229 33.52 -9.12 -11.13
N ASP A 230 33.41 -7.97 -10.47
CA ASP A 230 34.47 -7.35 -9.64
C ASP A 230 34.25 -7.60 -8.14
N SER A 231 33.37 -8.53 -7.77
CA SER A 231 33.31 -8.99 -6.38
C SER A 231 34.41 -10.01 -6.05
N ASN A 232 34.58 -10.25 -4.75
CA ASN A 232 35.50 -11.27 -4.23
C ASN A 232 34.88 -12.69 -4.20
N SER A 233 33.68 -12.88 -4.76
CA SER A 233 32.95 -14.16 -4.73
C SER A 233 32.41 -14.52 -6.11
N SER A 234 32.20 -15.82 -6.36
CA SER A 234 31.48 -16.26 -7.56
C SER A 234 30.02 -15.82 -7.49
N ILE A 235 29.49 -15.28 -8.59
CA ILE A 235 28.10 -14.82 -8.69
C ILE A 235 27.39 -15.61 -9.80
N ASP A 236 26.23 -16.19 -9.46
CA ASP A 236 25.33 -16.80 -10.42
C ASP A 236 24.52 -15.71 -11.13
N ILE A 237 24.76 -15.54 -12.41
CA ILE A 237 24.09 -14.55 -13.27
C ILE A 237 23.02 -15.21 -14.15
N SER A 238 22.60 -16.43 -13.84
CA SER A 238 21.52 -17.12 -14.54
C SER A 238 20.24 -16.26 -14.57
N GLY A 239 19.68 -16.05 -15.76
CA GLY A 239 18.47 -15.24 -15.94
C GLY A 239 18.70 -13.73 -15.90
N TYR A 240 19.92 -13.25 -15.70
CA TYR A 240 20.23 -11.83 -15.84
C TYR A 240 20.06 -11.43 -17.30
N SER A 241 19.68 -10.19 -17.56
CA SER A 241 19.44 -9.73 -18.92
C SER A 241 20.15 -8.44 -19.26
N VAL A 242 20.67 -8.37 -20.48
CA VAL A 242 21.31 -7.18 -21.05
C VAL A 242 20.42 -6.67 -22.16
N LEU A 243 20.20 -5.36 -22.16
CA LEU A 243 19.39 -4.68 -23.17
C LEU A 243 19.97 -3.32 -23.56
N ASP A 244 19.72 -2.92 -24.80
CA ASP A 244 19.94 -1.55 -25.23
C ASP A 244 18.72 -0.65 -24.92
N ILE A 245 18.99 0.60 -24.55
CA ILE A 245 17.99 1.64 -24.34
C ILE A 245 18.26 2.77 -25.33
N ASN A 246 17.38 2.90 -26.33
CA ASN A 246 17.34 4.02 -27.25
C ASN A 246 17.27 5.37 -26.50
N HIS A 247 17.76 6.45 -27.13
CA HIS A 247 17.82 7.81 -26.54
C HIS A 247 16.51 8.34 -25.93
N HIS A 248 15.35 7.81 -26.33
CA HIS A 248 14.04 8.17 -25.77
C HIS A 248 13.74 7.57 -24.39
N GLY A 249 14.66 6.79 -23.81
CA GLY A 249 14.58 6.31 -22.43
C GLY A 249 13.63 5.13 -22.21
N THR A 250 13.01 4.61 -23.27
CA THR A 250 12.22 3.38 -23.23
C THR A 250 13.10 2.19 -23.55
N PRO A 251 13.17 1.16 -22.68
CA PRO A 251 13.77 -0.12 -23.04
C PRO A 251 13.20 -0.62 -24.36
N ASP A 252 14.06 -0.89 -25.35
CA ASP A 252 13.60 -1.49 -26.59
C ASP A 252 13.51 -3.00 -26.37
N GLU A 253 12.38 -3.45 -25.82
CA GLU A 253 12.13 -4.88 -25.58
C GLU A 253 11.71 -5.64 -26.85
N THR A 254 11.92 -5.05 -28.03
CA THR A 254 11.69 -5.76 -29.28
C THR A 254 12.62 -6.98 -29.39
N GLU A 255 12.10 -8.05 -30.00
CA GLU A 255 12.81 -9.31 -30.22
C GLU A 255 14.10 -9.06 -31.03
N GLY A 256 15.23 -8.95 -30.32
CA GLY A 256 16.54 -8.66 -30.91
C GLY A 256 17.47 -7.89 -29.98
N ASN A 257 16.94 -6.96 -29.19
CA ASN A 257 17.75 -6.03 -28.38
C ASN A 257 17.87 -6.44 -26.90
N LYS A 258 17.47 -7.67 -26.56
CA LYS A 258 17.59 -8.24 -25.22
C LYS A 258 18.27 -9.61 -25.28
N PHE A 259 19.33 -9.78 -24.50
CA PHE A 259 19.97 -11.06 -24.23
C PHE A 259 19.68 -11.48 -22.79
N THR A 260 19.46 -12.77 -22.54
CA THR A 260 19.28 -13.32 -21.19
C THR A 260 20.24 -14.48 -20.99
N PHE A 261 21.00 -14.46 -19.89
CA PHE A 261 21.98 -15.50 -19.59
C PHE A 261 21.29 -16.85 -19.34
N PRO A 262 21.82 -17.95 -19.90
CA PRO A 262 21.26 -19.27 -19.70
C PRO A 262 21.43 -19.74 -18.26
N TYR A 263 20.68 -20.77 -17.90
CA TYR A 263 20.79 -21.40 -16.59
C TYR A 263 22.20 -21.94 -16.32
N ALA A 264 22.61 -21.90 -15.06
CA ALA A 264 23.93 -22.30 -14.56
C ALA A 264 25.09 -21.46 -15.11
N THR A 265 24.85 -20.17 -15.39
CA THR A 265 25.92 -19.24 -15.75
C THR A 265 26.48 -18.58 -14.49
N VAL A 266 27.73 -18.92 -14.15
CA VAL A 266 28.42 -18.38 -12.96
C VAL A 266 29.67 -17.64 -13.41
N LEU A 267 29.85 -16.41 -12.93
CA LEU A 267 31.09 -15.65 -13.10
C LEU A 267 31.93 -15.76 -11.83
N THR A 268 33.17 -16.22 -11.97
CA THR A 268 34.16 -16.21 -10.90
C THR A 268 34.68 -14.78 -10.62
N PRO A 269 35.32 -14.53 -9.47
CA PRO A 269 35.91 -13.23 -9.16
C PRO A 269 36.87 -12.74 -10.25
N GLY A 270 36.66 -11.52 -10.76
CA GLY A 270 37.44 -10.90 -11.81
C GLY A 270 37.14 -11.43 -13.23
N GLU A 271 36.19 -12.35 -13.39
CA GLU A 271 35.84 -12.91 -14.70
C GLU A 271 34.96 -11.95 -15.51
N SER A 272 35.19 -11.96 -16.82
CA SER A 272 34.40 -11.19 -17.78
C SER A 272 33.92 -12.08 -18.93
N VAL A 273 32.70 -11.85 -19.37
CA VAL A 273 32.11 -12.49 -20.56
C VAL A 273 31.66 -11.45 -21.57
N ARG A 274 31.67 -11.83 -22.85
CA ARG A 274 31.24 -10.98 -23.96
C ARG A 274 29.99 -11.53 -24.60
N ILE A 275 29.06 -10.64 -24.94
CA ILE A 275 27.86 -10.96 -25.69
C ILE A 275 27.91 -10.18 -27.00
N TYR A 276 28.07 -10.89 -28.11
CA TYR A 276 28.23 -10.31 -29.45
C TYR A 276 26.89 -10.08 -30.15
N THR A 277 26.82 -9.11 -31.06
CA THR A 277 25.62 -8.85 -31.86
C THR A 277 25.20 -10.08 -32.67
N ASN A 278 26.13 -10.73 -33.40
CA ASN A 278 25.81 -11.92 -34.19
C ASN A 278 26.95 -12.94 -34.37
N GLU A 279 28.02 -12.80 -33.59
CA GLU A 279 29.14 -13.75 -33.61
C GLU A 279 29.10 -14.66 -32.38
N ILE A 280 29.82 -15.79 -32.43
CA ILE A 280 29.98 -16.70 -31.30
C ILE A 280 31.47 -16.96 -31.13
N HIS A 281 32.02 -16.50 -30.01
CA HIS A 281 33.43 -16.64 -29.64
C HIS A 281 33.53 -17.41 -28.32
N ALA A 282 33.99 -18.66 -28.39
CA ALA A 282 33.99 -19.58 -27.25
C ALA A 282 34.96 -19.13 -26.14
N GLU A 283 36.06 -18.49 -26.52
CA GLU A 283 37.09 -17.94 -25.65
C GLU A 283 36.62 -16.78 -24.77
N SER A 284 35.48 -16.16 -25.10
CA SER A 284 34.89 -15.04 -24.34
C SER A 284 33.50 -15.36 -23.76
N GLY A 285 33.18 -16.64 -23.60
CA GLY A 285 31.93 -17.13 -23.02
C GLY A 285 30.90 -17.65 -24.03
N GLY A 286 31.09 -17.42 -25.33
CA GLY A 286 30.23 -17.99 -26.38
C GLY A 286 28.82 -17.39 -26.47
N TYR A 287 28.59 -16.20 -25.93
CA TYR A 287 27.27 -15.55 -25.92
C TYR A 287 27.05 -14.62 -27.12
N SER A 288 25.81 -14.58 -27.59
CA SER A 288 25.40 -13.80 -28.75
C SER A 288 23.93 -13.40 -28.67
N PHE A 289 23.59 -12.18 -29.07
CA PHE A 289 22.22 -11.74 -29.32
C PHE A 289 21.60 -12.46 -30.52
N ARG A 290 22.44 -13.00 -31.42
CA ARG A 290 22.02 -13.63 -32.70
C ARG A 290 21.17 -12.69 -33.57
N SER A 291 21.41 -11.39 -33.46
CA SER A 291 20.71 -10.36 -34.20
C SER A 291 21.34 -10.14 -35.57
N LYS A 292 20.52 -10.06 -36.62
CA LYS A 292 20.99 -9.73 -37.98
C LYS A 292 21.24 -8.23 -38.18
N LYS A 293 20.95 -7.41 -37.18
CA LYS A 293 21.08 -5.95 -37.18
C LYS A 293 21.98 -5.54 -36.03
N ALA A 294 22.68 -4.42 -36.20
CA ALA A 294 23.40 -3.75 -35.13
C ALA A 294 22.49 -3.56 -33.91
N ILE A 295 23.03 -3.86 -32.72
CA ILE A 295 22.31 -3.68 -31.45
C ILE A 295 22.67 -2.31 -30.87
N TRP A 296 23.92 -1.90 -31.03
CA TRP A 296 24.45 -0.71 -30.39
C TRP A 296 24.46 0.44 -31.40
N ASN A 297 23.79 1.54 -31.07
CA ASN A 297 23.71 2.70 -31.97
C ASN A 297 25.05 3.46 -32.06
N ASN A 298 25.62 3.59 -33.27
CA ASN A 298 26.84 4.37 -33.53
C ASN A 298 26.78 5.87 -33.19
N ASN A 299 25.60 6.43 -32.93
CA ASN A 299 25.44 7.84 -32.51
C ASN A 299 25.32 8.00 -30.99
N GLY A 300 25.73 6.98 -30.24
CA GLY A 300 25.61 6.90 -28.80
C GLY A 300 24.37 6.15 -28.35
N GLY A 301 24.41 5.70 -27.09
CA GLY A 301 23.37 4.86 -26.53
C GLY A 301 23.66 4.43 -25.11
N LYS A 302 22.93 3.40 -24.66
CA LYS A 302 22.97 2.98 -23.26
C LYS A 302 22.63 1.51 -23.11
N GLY A 303 23.61 0.72 -22.69
CA GLY A 303 23.38 -0.64 -22.24
C GLY A 303 22.92 -0.67 -20.79
N VAL A 304 21.92 -1.52 -20.50
CA VAL A 304 21.42 -1.79 -19.15
C VAL A 304 21.49 -3.27 -18.87
N LEU A 305 21.99 -3.60 -17.68
CA LEU A 305 22.02 -4.93 -17.11
C LEU A 305 20.96 -4.99 -16.01
N LYS A 306 20.07 -5.98 -16.12
CA LYS A 306 19.03 -6.28 -15.14
C LYS A 306 19.28 -7.65 -14.51
N ASP A 307 18.94 -7.78 -13.24
CA ASP A 307 18.93 -9.06 -12.55
C ASP A 307 17.81 -9.98 -13.06
N ARG A 308 17.74 -11.19 -12.48
CA ARG A 308 16.73 -12.22 -12.71
C ARG A 308 15.28 -11.78 -12.41
N VAL A 309 15.08 -10.74 -11.61
CA VAL A 309 13.75 -10.19 -11.25
C VAL A 309 13.39 -8.99 -12.14
N GLY A 310 14.35 -8.47 -12.93
CA GLY A 310 14.18 -7.33 -13.81
C GLY A 310 14.59 -5.98 -13.19
N LYS A 311 15.23 -5.99 -12.02
CA LYS A 311 15.81 -4.78 -11.40
C LYS A 311 17.09 -4.38 -12.13
N GLU A 312 17.23 -3.10 -12.47
CA GLU A 312 18.46 -2.55 -13.04
C GLU A 312 19.59 -2.61 -12.00
N ILE A 313 20.68 -3.30 -12.36
CA ILE A 313 21.86 -3.44 -11.49
C ILE A 313 23.06 -2.64 -12.00
N SER A 314 23.16 -2.43 -13.31
CA SER A 314 24.23 -1.66 -13.92
C SER A 314 23.79 -1.03 -15.23
N LYS A 315 24.44 0.09 -15.56
CA LYS A 315 24.18 0.87 -16.75
C LYS A 315 25.46 1.48 -17.31
N PHE A 316 25.63 1.40 -18.61
CA PHE A 316 26.79 1.92 -19.32
C PHE A 316 26.35 2.83 -20.45
N VAL A 317 26.82 4.08 -20.43
CA VAL A 317 26.54 5.07 -21.47
C VAL A 317 27.79 5.20 -22.34
N TYR A 318 27.61 5.09 -23.65
CA TYR A 318 28.68 5.23 -24.63
C TYR A 318 28.36 6.39 -25.60
N PRO A 319 29.40 7.07 -26.11
CA PRO A 319 29.26 8.35 -26.82
C PRO A 319 28.72 8.22 -28.24
#